data_AF-A0A3D6BJ48-F1
#
_entry.id   AF-A0A3D6BJ48-F1
#
_cell.length_a   1.000
_cell.length_b   1.000
_cell.length_c   1.000
_cell.angle_alpha   90.00
_cell.angle_beta   90.00
_cell.angle_gamma   90.00
#
_symmetry.space_group_name_H-M   'P 1'
#
loop_
_entity.id
_entity.type
_entity.pdbx_description
1 polymer ?
#
loop_
_entity_poly.entity_id
_entity_poly.type
_entity_poly.pdbx_seq_one_letter_code
_entity_poly.pdbx_strand_id
1 'polypeptide(L)' 'MDSVVSVFISFWGFLSNVMAFAGIIIIPATFYGVLECIKNAVQGKTPGEYKKAFIWTAIGLVLTLAPTVMAVLVSVNF' A
#
# COMPACT_ATOMS: atom_id res chain seq x y z
N MET A 1 -5.08 -14.92 21.68
CA MET A 1 -5.10 -14.27 20.36
C MET A 1 -4.97 -15.38 19.34
N ASP A 2 -6.01 -15.60 18.54
CA ASP A 2 -6.01 -16.66 17.52
C ASP A 2 -4.78 -16.52 16.63
N SER A 3 -4.13 -17.64 16.29
CA SER A 3 -2.85 -17.68 15.57
C SER A 3 -2.81 -16.77 14.33
N VAL A 4 -3.94 -16.66 13.64
CA VAL A 4 -4.19 -15.76 12.50
C VAL A 4 -4.03 -14.28 12.83
N VAL A 5 -4.50 -13.82 13.99
CA VAL A 5 -4.40 -12.41 14.42
C VAL A 5 -2.94 -12.05 14.70
N SER A 6 -2.18 -12.96 15.31
CA SER A 6 -0.74 -12.74 15.56
C SER A 6 0.06 -12.64 14.27
N VAL A 7 -0.24 -13.48 13.26
CA VAL A 7 0.41 -13.42 11.94
C VAL A 7 0.04 -12.12 11.23
N PHE A 8 -1.22 -11.71 11.33
CA PHE A 8 -1.71 -10.47 10.71
C PHE A 8 -1.01 -9.23 11.29
N ILE A 9 -0.89 -9.12 12.62
CA ILE A 9 -0.18 -8.03 13.29
C ILE A 9 1.30 -8.01 12.90
N SER A 10 1.95 -9.18 12.83
CA SER A 10 3.36 -9.27 12.43
C SER A 10 3.58 -8.82 10.98
N PHE A 11 2.71 -9.25 10.06
CA PHE A 11 2.75 -8.85 8.66
C PHE A 11 2.61 -7.34 8.47
N TRP A 12 1.57 -6.73 9.05
CA TRP A 12 1.35 -5.30 8.95
C TRP A 12 2.41 -4.48 9.69
N GLY A 13 2.93 -4.98 10.81
CA GLY A 13 4.03 -4.37 11.54
C GLY A 13 5.33 -4.31 10.71
N PHE A 14 5.63 -5.38 9.97
CA PHE A 14 6.76 -5.39 9.03
C PHE A 14 6.58 -4.34 7.93
N LEU A 15 5.42 -4.29 7.28
CA LEU A 15 5.13 -3.31 6.22
C LEU A 15 5.18 -1.87 6.74
N SER A 16 4.67 -1.62 7.95
CA SER A 16 4.73 -0.30 8.59
C SER A 16 6.16 0.15 8.85
N ASN A 17 7.05 -0.75 9.28
CA ASN A 17 8.47 -0.44 9.45
C ASN A 17 9.13 -0.10 8.11
N VAL A 18 8.85 -0.85 7.05
CA VAL A 18 9.38 -0.55 5.71
C VAL A 18 9.00 0.87 5.26
N MET A 19 7.77 1.32 5.55
CA MET A 19 7.41 2.71 5.25
C MET A 19 8.02 3.73 6.20
N ALA A 20 8.19 3.43 7.49
CA ALA A 20 8.89 4.35 8.39
C ALA A 20 10.30 4.67 7.87
N PHE A 21 10.97 3.71 7.23
CA PHE A 21 12.29 3.90 6.62
C PHE A 21 12.26 4.46 5.19
N ALA A 22 11.39 3.97 4.32
CA ALA A 22 11.39 4.29 2.89
C ALA A 22 10.21 5.17 2.43
N GLY A 23 9.36 5.62 3.35
CA GLY A 23 8.11 6.35 3.07
C GLY A 23 8.31 7.62 2.29
N ILE A 24 9.40 8.36 2.55
CA ILE A 24 9.72 9.60 1.82
C ILE A 24 9.86 9.36 0.31
N ILE A 25 10.27 8.17 -0.12
CA ILE A 25 10.44 7.81 -1.53
C ILE A 25 9.21 7.05 -2.06
N ILE A 26 8.66 6.14 -1.25
CA ILE A 26 7.52 5.30 -1.62
C ILE A 26 6.25 6.15 -1.81
N ILE A 27 6.02 7.16 -0.98
CA ILE A 27 4.83 8.01 -1.05
C ILE A 27 4.78 8.76 -2.39
N PRO A 28 5.79 9.56 -2.80
CA PRO A 28 5.78 10.21 -4.11
C PRO A 28 5.65 9.22 -5.26
N ALA A 29 6.40 8.12 -5.24
CA ALA A 29 6.36 7.10 -6.30
C ALA A 29 4.95 6.49 -6.44
N THR A 30 4.26 6.27 -5.32
CA THR A 30 2.88 5.77 -5.31
C THR A 30 1.92 6.79 -5.90
N PHE A 31 2.03 8.07 -5.51
CA PHE A 31 1.18 9.14 -6.07
C PHE A 31 1.40 9.32 -7.58
N TYR A 32 2.64 9.25 -8.06
CA TYR A 32 2.95 9.26 -9.50
C TYR A 32 2.35 8.06 -10.22
N GLY A 33 2.43 6.86 -9.64
CA GLY A 33 1.80 5.66 -10.19
C GLY A 33 0.28 5.78 -10.28
N VAL A 34 -0.38 6.37 -9.28
CA VAL A 34 -1.83 6.64 -9.30
C VAL A 34 -2.16 7.62 -10.43
N LEU A 35 -1.42 8.72 -10.55
CA LEU A 35 -1.59 9.70 -11.61
C LEU A 35 -1.40 9.08 -13.00
N GLU A 36 -0.42 8.20 -13.16
CA GLU A 36 -0.18 7.47 -14.41
C GLU A 36 -1.33 6.50 -14.73
N CYS A 37 -1.86 5.79 -13.74
CA CYS A 37 -3.03 4.93 -13.90
C CYS A 37 -4.27 5.75 -14.29
N ILE A 38 -4.52 6.89 -13.64
CA ILE A 38 -5.63 7.80 -13.96
C ILE A 38 -5.47 8.34 -15.38
N LYS A 39 -4.27 8.80 -15.76
CA LYS A 39 -3.99 9.30 -17.11
C LYS A 39 -4.26 8.24 -18.17
N ASN A 40 -3.82 7.01 -17.95
CA ASN A 40 -4.08 5.91 -18.89
C ASN A 40 -5.56 5.52 -18.95
N ALA A 41 -6.27 5.53 -17.81
CA ALA A 41 -7.71 5.29 -17.77
C ALA A 41 -8.51 6.38 -18.51
N VAL A 42 -8.16 7.66 -18.34
CA VAL A 42 -8.77 8.79 -19.06
C VAL A 42 -8.51 8.71 -20.56
N GLN A 43 -7.38 8.13 -20.98
CA GLN A 43 -7.07 7.86 -22.39
C GLN A 43 -7.80 6.64 -22.96
N GLY A 44 -8.67 5.98 -22.18
CA GLY A 44 -9.43 4.81 -22.63
C GLY A 44 -8.61 3.53 -22.75
N LYS A 45 -7.37 3.51 -22.23
CA LYS A 45 -6.55 2.30 -22.22
C LYS A 45 -7.12 1.32 -21.21
N THR A 46 -7.02 0.04 -21.54
CA THR A 46 -7.47 -1.03 -20.66
C THR A 46 -6.42 -1.28 -19.57
N PRO A 47 -6.83 -1.69 -18.36
CA PRO A 47 -5.91 -2.03 -17.27
C PRO A 47 -4.96 -3.20 -17.60
N GLY A 48 -5.23 -3.95 -18.68
CA GLY A 48 -4.31 -4.93 -19.23
C GLY A 48 -3.03 -4.29 -19.83
N GLU A 49 -3.14 -3.10 -20.41
CA GLU A 49 -2.04 -2.41 -21.10
C GLU A 49 -1.07 -1.71 -20.15
N TYR A 50 -1.55 -1.27 -18.98
CA TYR A 50 -0.73 -0.66 -17.93
C TYR A 50 -0.67 -1.50 -16.65
N LYS A 51 -0.90 -2.82 -16.75
CA LYS A 51 -0.94 -3.77 -15.63
C LYS A 51 0.27 -3.69 -14.70
N LYS A 52 1.47 -3.46 -15.26
CA LYS A 52 2.71 -3.31 -14.50
C LYS A 52 2.67 -2.06 -13.60
N ALA A 53 2.30 -0.91 -14.17
CA ALA A 53 2.16 0.34 -13.42
C ALA A 53 1.04 0.23 -12.37
N PHE A 54 -0.07 -0.42 -12.73
CA PHE A 54 -1.19 -0.66 -11.83
C PHE A 54 -0.80 -1.53 -10.61
N ILE A 55 -0.11 -2.65 -10.83
CA ILE A 55 0.33 -3.53 -9.74
C ILE A 55 1.34 -2.82 -8.83
N TRP A 56 2.28 -2.06 -9.41
CA TRP A 56 3.27 -1.32 -8.62
C TRP A 56 2.63 -0.23 -7.77
N THR A 57 1.66 0.46 -8.35
CA THR A 57 0.86 1.47 -7.64
C THR A 57 0.05 0.84 -6.53
N ALA A 58 -0.59 -0.32 -6.77
CA ALA A 58 -1.36 -1.04 -5.76
C ALA A 58 -0.48 -1.51 -4.59
N ILE A 59 0.72 -2.02 -4.86
CA ILE A 59 1.69 -2.41 -3.83
C ILE A 59 2.13 -1.16 -3.03
N GLY A 60 2.46 -0.07 -3.72
CA GLY A 60 2.79 1.20 -3.09
C GLY A 60 1.66 1.71 -2.19
N LEU A 61 0.40 1.56 -2.63
CA LEU A 61 -0.78 1.97 -1.88
C LEU A 61 -1.00 1.11 -0.62
N VAL A 62 -0.83 -0.20 -0.73
CA VAL A 62 -0.91 -1.12 0.42
C VAL A 62 0.19 -0.80 1.42
N LEU A 63 1.40 -0.51 0.93
CA LEU A 63 2.48 -0.04 1.76
C LEU A 63 2.06 1.25 2.46
N THR A 64 1.65 2.31 1.76
CA THR A 64 1.23 3.62 2.32
C THR A 64 0.08 3.53 3.35
N LEU A 65 -0.74 2.48 3.30
CA LEU A 65 -1.83 2.25 4.25
C LEU A 65 -1.40 1.44 5.49
N ALA A 66 -0.27 0.72 5.44
CA ALA A 66 0.16 -0.18 6.51
C ALA A 66 0.28 0.44 7.93
N PRO A 67 0.80 1.67 8.12
CA PRO A 67 0.92 2.29 9.43
C PRO A 67 -0.43 2.69 9.99
N THR A 68 -1.36 3.12 9.13
CA THR A 68 -2.74 3.43 9.51
C THR A 68 -3.47 2.16 9.95
N VAL A 69 -3.30 1.05 9.22
CA VAL A 69 -3.85 -0.26 9.60
C VAL A 69 -3.29 -0.73 10.94
N MET A 70 -1.97 -0.56 11.16
CA MET A 70 -1.35 -0.87 12.45
C MET A 70 -1.86 0.02 13.58
N ALA A 71 -2.03 1.32 13.35
CA ALA A 71 -2.56 2.24 14.34
C ALA A 71 -4.00 1.86 14.77
N VAL A 72 -4.84 1.44 13.82
CA VAL A 72 -6.19 0.93 14.10
C VAL A 72 -6.15 -0.43 14.80
N LEU A 73 -5.28 -1.35 14.37
CA LEU A 73 -5.12 -2.64 15.04
C LEU A 73 -4.67 -2.50 16.50
N VAL A 74 -3.81 -1.53 16.79
CA VAL A 74 -3.39 -1.22 18.16
C VAL A 74 -4.55 -0.59 18.93
N SER A 75 -5.31 0.34 18.35
CA SER A 75 -6.40 1.01 19.06
C SER A 75 -7.61 0.12 19.37
N VAL A 76 -7.83 -0.95 18.60
CA VAL A 76 -8.95 -1.90 18.81
C VAL A 76 -8.57 -3.07 19.73
N ASN A 77 -7.28 -3.35 19.94
CA ASN A 77 -6.80 -4.41 20.83
C ASN A 77 -6.46 -3.94 22.25
N PHE A 78 -6.74 -2.67 22.58
CA PHE A 78 -6.70 -2.09 23.93
C PHE A 78 -8.12 -1.94 24.48
#